data_AF-A0A135SU58-F1
#
_entry.id   AF-A0A135SU58-F1
#
_cell.length_a   1.000
_cell.length_b   1.000
_cell.length_c   1.000
_cell.angle_alpha   90.00
_cell.angle_beta   90.00
_cell.angle_gamma   90.00
#
_symmetry.space_group_name_H-M   'P 1'
#
loop_
_entity.id
_entity.type
_entity.pdbx_description
1 polymer ?
#
loop_
_entity_poly.entity_id
_entity_poly.type
_entity_poly.pdbx_seq_one_letter_code
_entity_poly.pdbx_strand_id
1 'polypeptide(L)'
;MKVISSPTMLLRPRSPFPLSTLPYRLRIPLTRRTMASLTPNDYDNDNHHHHNEGNLPTTPATIRPSQSELLNARLSRQNLELAIRHLHRDGLVVVADVIPHADLDALNAKMVQDALYLRSLGDKGPFNYNLGNLQQDPPPVAEYFYKSIFTS
;
A
#
# COMPACT_ATOMS: atom_id res chain seq x y z
N MET A 1 -50.21 26.52 33.54
CA MET A 1 -49.03 27.39 33.83
C MET A 1 -48.03 26.61 34.69
N LYS A 2 -46.95 26.11 34.10
CA LYS A 2 -45.61 26.01 34.71
C LYS A 2 -44.60 25.73 33.60
N VAL A 3 -43.63 26.62 33.48
CA VAL A 3 -42.66 26.72 32.39
C VAL A 3 -41.49 25.77 32.65
N ILE A 4 -41.09 25.00 31.64
CA ILE A 4 -39.84 24.24 31.62
C ILE A 4 -38.79 25.16 31.02
N SER A 5 -37.76 25.50 31.81
CA SER A 5 -36.65 26.35 31.39
C SER A 5 -35.63 25.53 30.60
N SER A 6 -35.42 25.88 29.33
CA SER A 6 -34.31 25.39 28.50
C SER A 6 -33.11 26.32 28.68
N PRO A 7 -31.88 25.82 28.89
CA PRO A 7 -30.71 26.68 28.86
C PRO A 7 -30.36 27.02 27.40
N THR A 8 -30.67 28.26 27.01
CA THR A 8 -30.17 28.91 25.79
C THR A 8 -28.65 29.00 25.86
N MET A 9 -27.94 28.25 25.01
CA MET A 9 -26.52 28.47 24.77
C MET A 9 -26.35 29.72 23.89
N LEU A 10 -25.81 30.78 24.49
CA LEU A 10 -25.43 32.01 23.81
C LEU A 10 -24.26 31.75 22.86
N LEU A 11 -24.52 31.81 21.55
CA LEU A 11 -23.49 31.83 20.52
C LEU A 11 -22.73 33.16 20.59
N ARG A 12 -21.50 33.16 21.10
CA ARG A 12 -20.62 34.35 21.03
C ARG A 12 -19.97 34.42 19.64
N PRO A 13 -20.00 35.58 18.96
CA PRO A 13 -19.29 35.78 17.70
C PRO A 13 -17.78 35.81 17.98
N ARG A 14 -17.00 34.97 17.29
CA ARG A 14 -15.53 35.09 17.25
C ARG A 14 -15.17 36.24 16.32
N SER A 15 -14.65 37.32 16.88
CA SER A 15 -13.91 38.35 16.13
C SER A 15 -12.52 37.82 15.74
N PRO A 16 -11.95 38.29 14.61
CA PRO A 16 -10.70 37.77 14.08
C PRO A 16 -9.52 38.41 14.82
N PHE A 17 -8.57 37.58 15.29
CA PHE A 17 -7.28 38.06 15.78
C PHE A 17 -6.14 37.55 14.89
N PRO A 18 -5.08 38.37 14.73
CA PRO A 18 -4.23 38.39 13.55
C PRO A 18 -3.14 37.31 13.55
N LEU A 19 -2.81 36.84 12.34
CA LEU A 19 -1.66 35.98 12.06
C LEU A 19 -0.36 36.78 12.20
N SER A 20 0.20 36.85 13.40
CA SER A 20 1.57 37.35 13.57
C SER A 20 2.23 36.80 14.83
N THR A 21 2.60 35.51 14.81
CA THR A 21 3.88 34.96 15.30
C THR A 21 3.81 33.43 15.26
N LEU A 22 4.28 32.84 14.15
CA LEU A 22 4.69 31.44 14.10
C LEU A 22 6.17 31.40 13.68
N PRO A 23 7.01 30.53 14.28
CA PRO A 23 8.44 30.49 14.01
C PRO A 23 8.74 30.08 12.56
N TYR A 24 9.80 30.69 12.01
CA TYR A 24 10.32 30.49 10.66
C TYR A 24 10.82 29.05 10.42
N ARG A 25 9.93 28.11 10.12
CA ARG A 25 10.28 26.91 9.33
C ARG A 25 9.02 26.28 8.76
N LEU A 26 9.09 25.95 7.48
CA LEU A 26 8.03 25.41 6.60
C LEU A 26 7.08 26.45 6.00
N ARG A 27 7.66 27.42 5.28
CA ARG A 27 7.04 27.96 4.06
C ARG A 27 7.77 27.33 2.87
N ILE A 28 7.19 26.30 2.27
CA ILE A 28 7.58 25.85 0.93
C ILE A 28 6.50 26.39 -0.01
N PRO A 29 6.81 27.28 -0.97
CA PRO A 29 5.83 27.72 -1.94
C PRO A 29 5.46 26.55 -2.86
N LEU A 30 4.17 26.36 -3.13
CA LEU A 30 3.69 25.54 -4.25
C LEU A 30 4.20 26.17 -5.54
N THR A 31 5.42 25.78 -5.91
CA THR A 31 6.02 26.12 -7.18
C THR A 31 5.65 24.97 -8.11
N ARG A 32 4.81 25.26 -9.10
CA ARG A 32 4.54 24.39 -10.24
C ARG A 32 5.91 24.04 -10.87
N ARG A 33 6.45 22.86 -10.55
CA ARG A 33 7.66 22.35 -11.19
C ARG A 33 7.32 22.07 -12.65
N THR A 34 7.67 23.01 -13.52
CA THR A 34 7.93 22.72 -14.93
C THR A 34 9.06 21.68 -14.98
N MET A 35 8.80 20.56 -15.65
CA MET A 35 9.80 19.52 -15.89
C MET A 35 10.96 20.13 -16.68
N ALA A 36 12.17 20.10 -16.11
CA ALA A 36 13.38 20.44 -16.85
C ALA A 36 13.60 19.36 -17.92
N SER A 37 13.58 19.78 -19.17
CA SER A 37 14.01 18.97 -20.32
C SER A 37 15.48 18.60 -20.12
N LEU A 38 15.77 17.32 -19.91
CA LEU A 38 17.13 16.78 -19.94
C LEU A 38 17.56 16.67 -21.40
N THR A 39 18.34 17.62 -21.88
CA THR A 39 19.18 17.41 -23.07
C THR A 39 20.38 16.55 -22.65
N PRO A 40 20.74 15.48 -23.37
CA PRO A 40 21.95 14.72 -23.06
C PRO A 40 23.18 15.61 -23.29
N ASN A 41 23.98 15.80 -22.25
CA ASN A 41 25.34 16.33 -22.39
C ASN A 41 26.27 15.16 -22.70
N ASP A 42 26.81 15.15 -23.91
CA ASP A 42 27.81 14.22 -24.42
C ASP A 42 29.18 14.47 -23.76
N TYR A 43 29.44 14.01 -22.54
CA TYR A 43 30.81 13.79 -22.04
C TYR A 43 30.76 12.82 -20.85
N ASP A 44 31.16 11.57 -21.07
CA ASP A 44 32.29 10.94 -20.38
C ASP A 44 32.44 9.46 -20.77
N ASN A 45 33.60 9.19 -21.36
CA ASN A 45 34.09 7.90 -21.81
C ASN A 45 34.86 7.25 -20.66
N ASP A 46 34.17 6.51 -19.81
CA ASP A 46 34.81 5.62 -18.85
C ASP A 46 34.44 4.16 -19.17
N ASN A 47 35.48 3.36 -19.39
CA ASN A 47 35.42 1.91 -19.63
C ASN A 47 34.86 1.19 -18.40
N HIS A 48 33.54 1.26 -18.20
CA HIS A 48 32.85 0.34 -17.33
C HIS A 48 32.83 -1.03 -17.99
N HIS A 49 33.41 -2.01 -17.29
CA HIS A 49 33.21 -3.41 -17.60
C HIS A 49 31.71 -3.64 -17.65
N HIS A 50 31.18 -3.76 -18.86
CA HIS A 50 29.81 -4.15 -19.12
C HIS A 50 29.63 -5.58 -18.60
N HIS A 51 29.39 -5.73 -17.30
CA HIS A 51 28.59 -6.84 -16.84
C HIS A 51 27.32 -6.79 -17.68
N ASN A 52 27.00 -7.93 -18.28
CA ASN A 52 25.89 -8.15 -19.17
C ASN A 52 24.55 -8.03 -18.40
N GLU A 53 24.27 -6.84 -17.87
CA GLU A 53 23.02 -6.42 -17.22
C GLU A 53 21.89 -6.25 -18.24
N GLY A 54 22.19 -6.39 -19.54
CA GLY A 54 21.30 -6.06 -20.65
C GLY A 54 20.13 -7.01 -20.90
N ASN A 55 19.88 -8.02 -20.06
CA ASN A 55 18.74 -8.92 -20.27
C ASN A 55 18.20 -9.59 -18.99
N LEU A 56 18.20 -8.86 -17.86
CA LEU A 56 17.52 -9.37 -16.67
C LEU A 56 16.00 -9.44 -16.91
N PRO A 57 15.32 -10.53 -16.51
CA PRO A 57 13.88 -10.63 -16.62
C PRO A 57 13.21 -9.47 -15.86
N THR A 58 12.28 -8.78 -16.50
CA THR A 58 11.50 -7.70 -15.86
C THR A 58 10.39 -8.23 -14.95
N THR A 59 10.16 -9.55 -14.96
CA THR A 59 9.14 -10.20 -14.14
C THR A 59 9.79 -10.92 -12.96
N PRO A 60 9.18 -10.86 -11.76
CA PRO A 60 9.69 -11.58 -10.60
C PRO A 60 9.76 -13.09 -10.86
N ALA A 61 10.76 -13.75 -10.26
CA ALA A 61 10.80 -15.20 -10.27
C ALA A 61 9.57 -15.78 -9.56
N THR A 62 9.01 -16.85 -10.13
CA THR A 62 7.83 -17.53 -9.60
C THR A 62 8.18 -18.96 -9.22
N ILE A 63 7.85 -19.33 -8.00
CA ILE A 63 7.97 -20.69 -7.46
C ILE A 63 6.56 -21.25 -7.34
N ARG A 64 6.37 -22.45 -7.88
CA ARG A 64 5.12 -23.21 -7.78
C ARG A 64 5.36 -24.40 -6.86
N PRO A 65 4.90 -24.37 -5.61
CA PRO A 65 5.07 -25.49 -4.70
C PRO A 65 4.38 -26.74 -5.24
N SER A 66 4.98 -27.89 -4.99
CA SER A 66 4.37 -29.19 -5.22
C SER A 66 3.24 -29.45 -4.23
N GLN A 67 2.38 -30.43 -4.55
CA GLN A 67 1.29 -30.83 -3.66
C GLN A 67 1.78 -31.22 -2.26
N SER A 68 2.94 -31.87 -2.15
CA SER A 68 3.52 -32.24 -0.86
C SER A 68 4.00 -31.00 -0.08
N GLU A 69 4.58 -30.00 -0.72
CA GLU A 69 4.97 -28.74 -0.06
C GLU A 69 3.75 -27.97 0.43
N LEU A 70 2.66 -27.95 -0.34
CA LEU A 70 1.38 -27.34 0.06
C LEU A 70 0.78 -28.05 1.27
N LEU A 71 0.67 -29.38 1.24
CA LEU A 71 0.13 -30.18 2.34
C LEU A 71 0.95 -30.03 3.64
N ASN A 72 2.26 -29.83 3.51
CA ASN A 72 3.16 -29.66 4.64
C ASN A 72 3.35 -28.18 5.05
N ALA A 73 2.70 -27.24 4.36
CA ALA A 73 2.87 -25.79 4.53
C ALA A 73 4.35 -25.34 4.57
N ARG A 74 5.21 -26.00 3.77
CA ARG A 74 6.66 -25.80 3.82
C ARG A 74 7.31 -26.08 2.48
N LEU A 75 8.07 -25.12 1.97
CA LEU A 75 8.90 -25.31 0.79
C LEU A 75 10.00 -26.36 1.06
N SER A 76 10.29 -27.14 0.03
CA SER A 76 11.47 -28.00 -0.06
C SER A 76 12.74 -27.17 -0.02
N ARG A 77 13.86 -27.81 0.30
CA ARG A 77 15.16 -27.13 0.35
C ARG A 77 15.50 -26.45 -0.98
N GLN A 78 15.18 -27.11 -2.08
CA GLN A 78 15.40 -26.62 -3.44
C GLN A 78 14.58 -25.36 -3.69
N ASN A 79 13.26 -25.40 -3.47
CA ASN A 79 12.42 -24.23 -3.67
C ASN A 79 12.74 -23.09 -2.71
N LEU A 80 13.13 -23.38 -1.46
CA LEU A 80 13.56 -22.36 -0.51
C LEU A 80 14.84 -21.66 -0.95
N GLU A 81 15.83 -22.39 -1.45
CA GLU A 81 17.07 -21.81 -1.99
C GLU A 81 16.78 -20.89 -3.19
N LEU A 82 15.94 -21.35 -4.12
CA LEU A 82 15.48 -20.54 -5.24
C LEU A 82 14.80 -19.25 -4.77
N ALA A 83 13.92 -19.35 -3.76
CA ALA A 83 13.20 -18.21 -3.21
C ALA A 83 14.15 -17.16 -2.63
N ILE A 84 15.11 -17.60 -1.81
CA ILE A 84 16.07 -16.71 -1.15
C ILE A 84 16.98 -16.06 -2.19
N ARG A 85 17.47 -16.81 -3.18
CA ARG A 85 18.35 -16.29 -4.23
C ARG A 85 17.67 -15.20 -5.05
N HIS A 86 16.41 -15.41 -5.44
CA HIS A 86 15.64 -14.40 -6.17
C HIS A 86 15.24 -13.22 -5.30
N LEU A 87 14.88 -13.44 -4.04
CA LEU A 87 14.62 -12.33 -3.11
C LEU A 87 15.87 -11.46 -2.92
N HIS A 88 17.06 -12.05 -2.81
CA HIS A 88 18.32 -11.30 -2.67
C HIS A 88 18.70 -10.55 -3.95
N ARG A 89 18.52 -11.17 -5.13
CA ARG A 89 18.89 -10.57 -6.42
C ARG A 89 17.89 -9.51 -6.88
N ASP A 90 16.60 -9.81 -6.78
CA ASP A 90 15.51 -9.05 -7.41
C ASP A 90 14.68 -8.24 -6.41
N GLY A 91 14.84 -8.49 -5.10
CA GLY A 91 14.04 -7.86 -4.03
C GLY A 91 12.61 -8.39 -3.91
N LEU A 92 12.21 -9.33 -4.77
CA LEU A 92 10.86 -9.89 -4.83
C LEU A 92 10.87 -11.33 -5.38
N VAL A 93 10.01 -12.18 -4.84
CA VAL A 93 9.71 -13.52 -5.38
C VAL A 93 8.22 -13.80 -5.23
N VAL A 94 7.63 -14.49 -6.21
CA VAL A 94 6.24 -14.96 -6.16
C VAL A 94 6.23 -16.43 -5.76
N VAL A 95 5.47 -16.77 -4.71
CA VAL A 95 5.11 -18.16 -4.40
C VAL A 95 3.65 -18.34 -4.81
N ALA A 96 3.46 -18.97 -5.96
CA ALA A 96 2.16 -19.03 -6.61
C ALA A 96 1.28 -20.14 -6.03
N ASP A 97 -0.04 -19.93 -6.09
CA ASP A 97 -1.08 -20.93 -5.82
C ASP A 97 -1.00 -21.58 -4.44
N VAL A 98 -0.58 -20.82 -3.42
CA VAL A 98 -0.46 -21.30 -2.03
C VAL A 98 -1.77 -21.27 -1.26
N ILE A 99 -2.73 -20.45 -1.69
CA ILE A 99 -4.03 -20.29 -1.03
C ILE A 99 -5.12 -20.94 -1.88
N PRO A 100 -6.03 -21.74 -1.30
CA PRO A 100 -7.23 -22.18 -2.00
C PRO A 100 -8.06 -21.00 -2.51
N HIS A 101 -8.43 -21.01 -3.79
CA HIS A 101 -9.13 -19.89 -4.41
C HIS A 101 -10.50 -19.61 -3.76
N ALA A 102 -11.18 -20.63 -3.23
CA ALA A 102 -12.47 -20.46 -2.57
C ALA A 102 -12.39 -19.52 -1.34
N ASP A 103 -11.30 -19.60 -0.57
CA ASP A 103 -11.08 -18.72 0.58
C ASP A 103 -10.77 -17.29 0.12
N LEU A 104 -10.00 -17.15 -0.97
CA LEU A 104 -9.72 -15.86 -1.60
C LEU A 104 -10.99 -15.21 -2.16
N ASP A 105 -11.86 -15.98 -2.82
CA ASP A 105 -13.10 -15.48 -3.42
C ASP A 105 -14.06 -14.97 -2.34
N ALA A 106 -14.20 -15.71 -1.24
CA ALA A 106 -15.03 -15.32 -0.11
C ALA A 106 -14.49 -14.05 0.57
N LEU A 107 -13.18 -13.98 0.83
CA LEU A 107 -12.55 -12.79 1.40
C LEU A 107 -12.68 -11.58 0.45
N ASN A 108 -12.44 -11.78 -0.85
CA ASN A 108 -12.55 -10.75 -1.87
C ASN A 108 -13.97 -10.18 -1.94
N ALA A 109 -15.01 -11.03 -1.93
CA ALA A 109 -16.39 -10.58 -1.94
C ALA A 109 -16.70 -9.60 -0.79
N LYS A 110 -16.25 -9.93 0.43
CA LYS A 110 -16.43 -9.08 1.60
C LYS A 110 -15.57 -7.81 1.53
N MET A 111 -14.29 -7.93 1.18
CA MET A 111 -13.39 -6.78 1.14
C MET A 111 -13.79 -5.79 0.05
N VAL A 112 -14.32 -6.23 -1.09
CA VAL A 112 -14.87 -5.34 -2.13
C VAL A 112 -16.08 -4.57 -1.60
N GLN A 113 -17.00 -5.22 -0.88
CA GLN A 113 -18.15 -4.53 -0.27
C GLN A 113 -17.69 -3.41 0.68
N ASP A 114 -16.70 -3.67 1.53
CA ASP A 114 -16.14 -2.67 2.44
C ASP A 114 -15.38 -1.57 1.71
N ALA A 115 -14.63 -1.91 0.66
CA ALA A 115 -13.92 -0.95 -0.17
C ALA A 115 -14.88 0.06 -0.82
N LEU A 116 -16.05 -0.39 -1.27
CA LEU A 116 -17.08 0.48 -1.84
C LEU A 116 -17.62 1.48 -0.81
N TYR A 117 -17.81 1.06 0.43
CA TYR A 117 -18.17 1.95 1.53
C TYR A 117 -17.05 2.95 1.83
N LEU A 118 -15.81 2.49 2.02
CA LEU A 118 -14.68 3.36 2.34
C LEU A 118 -14.41 4.40 1.24
N ARG A 119 -14.52 3.99 -0.03
CA ARG A 119 -14.43 4.89 -1.18
C ARG A 119 -15.53 5.94 -1.19
N SER A 120 -16.74 5.61 -0.72
CA SER A 120 -17.86 6.57 -0.67
C SER A 120 -17.62 7.75 0.28
N LEU A 121 -16.63 7.64 1.18
CA LEU A 121 -16.23 8.71 2.08
C LEU A 121 -15.45 9.84 1.39
N GLY A 122 -15.10 9.67 0.11
CA GLY A 122 -14.38 10.69 -0.67
C GLY A 122 -13.01 10.97 -0.08
N ASP A 123 -12.61 12.25 0.00
CA ASP A 123 -11.33 12.70 0.55
C ASP A 123 -11.12 12.39 2.05
N LYS A 124 -12.19 11.99 2.75
CA LYS A 124 -12.14 11.56 4.16
C LYS A 124 -11.84 10.07 4.32
N GLY A 125 -11.78 9.31 3.22
CA GLY A 125 -11.44 7.90 3.25
C GLY A 125 -9.96 7.65 3.58
N PRO A 126 -9.61 6.43 4.00
CA PRO A 126 -8.23 6.08 4.32
C PRO A 126 -7.43 5.81 3.03
N PHE A 127 -6.62 6.75 2.58
CA PHE A 127 -5.83 6.62 1.35
C PHE A 127 -4.33 6.72 1.60
N ASN A 128 -3.58 5.82 0.96
CA ASN A 128 -2.13 5.83 0.93
C ASN A 128 -1.63 6.75 -0.18
N TYR A 129 -1.12 7.94 0.18
CA TYR A 129 -0.52 8.95 -0.71
C TYR A 129 -1.47 9.60 -1.73
N ASN A 130 -2.37 8.85 -2.37
CA ASN A 130 -3.29 9.31 -3.41
C ASN A 130 -4.64 8.58 -3.35
N LEU A 131 -5.67 9.18 -3.95
CA LEU A 131 -7.06 8.66 -3.94
C LEU A 131 -7.27 7.36 -4.73
N GLY A 132 -6.27 6.92 -5.50
CA GLY A 132 -6.30 5.62 -6.20
C GLY A 132 -5.83 4.44 -5.34
N ASN A 133 -5.28 4.69 -4.15
CA ASN A 133 -4.68 3.67 -3.30
C ASN A 133 -5.38 3.63 -1.93
N LEU A 134 -6.56 3.01 -1.90
CA LEU A 134 -7.35 2.85 -0.68
C LEU A 134 -6.63 1.92 0.31
N GLN A 135 -6.45 2.38 1.54
CA GLN A 135 -6.03 1.55 2.65
C GLN A 135 -7.22 0.78 3.20
N GLN A 136 -7.05 -0.52 3.39
CA GLN A 136 -8.08 -1.37 3.96
C GLN A 136 -7.45 -2.54 4.69
N ASP A 137 -7.86 -2.73 5.94
CA ASP A 137 -7.54 -3.94 6.70
C ASP A 137 -8.50 -5.09 6.30
N PRO A 138 -8.07 -6.35 6.43
CA PRO A 138 -8.99 -7.48 6.30
C PRO A 138 -10.08 -7.44 7.38
N PRO A 139 -11.27 -8.01 7.13
CA PRO A 139 -12.39 -7.95 8.07
C PRO A 139 -12.03 -8.58 9.44
N PRO A 140 -12.22 -7.88 10.57
CA PRO A 140 -11.81 -8.36 11.89
C PRO A 140 -12.85 -9.30 12.53
N VAL A 141 -13.47 -10.18 11.74
CA VAL A 141 -14.50 -11.11 12.22
C VAL A 141 -14.16 -12.55 11.80
N ALA A 142 -14.48 -13.49 12.68
CA ALA A 142 -14.08 -14.89 12.54
C ALA A 142 -14.52 -15.55 11.23
N GLU A 143 -15.66 -15.12 10.67
CA GLU A 143 -16.20 -15.61 9.39
C GLU A 143 -15.21 -15.49 8.22
N TYR A 144 -14.37 -14.45 8.21
CA TYR A 144 -13.40 -14.17 7.14
C TYR A 144 -11.95 -14.44 7.55
N PHE A 145 -11.71 -15.02 8.73
CA PHE A 145 -10.38 -15.29 9.26
C PHE A 145 -9.91 -16.71 8.88
N TYR A 146 -9.57 -16.88 7.60
CA TYR A 146 -9.13 -18.16 7.06
C TYR A 146 -7.69 -18.48 7.46
N LYS A 147 -7.46 -19.64 8.09
CA LYS A 147 -6.11 -20.13 8.45
C LYS A 147 -5.21 -20.37 7.24
N SER A 148 -5.79 -20.56 6.06
CA SER A 148 -5.06 -20.67 4.81
C SER A 148 -4.39 -19.34 4.44
N ILE A 149 -4.98 -18.19 4.80
CA ILE A 149 -4.52 -16.84 4.48
C ILE A 149 -3.72 -16.22 5.63
N PHE A 150 -4.24 -16.30 6.85
CA PHE A 150 -3.65 -15.68 8.03
C PHE A 150 -2.84 -16.70 8.82
N THR A 151 -1.53 -16.45 8.93
CA THR A 151 -0.64 -17.26 9.76
C THR A 151 -0.87 -16.95 11.24
N SER A 152 -0.92 -18.00 12.06
CA SER A 152 -1.02 -17.93 13.52
C SER A 152 0.27 -17.54 14.21
#